data_AF-A0AAW2ZIP3-F1
#
_entry.id   AF-A0AAW2ZIP3-F1
#
_cell.length_a   1.000
_cell.length_b   1.000
_cell.length_c   1.000
_cell.angle_alpha   90.00
_cell.angle_beta   90.00
_cell.angle_gamma   90.00
#
_symmetry.space_group_name_H-M   'P 1'
#
loop_
_entity.id
_entity.type
_entity.pdbx_description
1 polymer ?
#
loop_
_entity_poly.entity_id
_entity_poly.type
_entity_poly.pdbx_seq_one_letter_code
_entity_poly.pdbx_strand_id
1 'polypeptide(L)'
;MYVLDFLGRKKLSLIAFWGALSLFWMSIYITSFSILFVSFFNFFILIHGSLFAILVGVYGTLQSSWFRRWSPDIALISERILFSMLPVVSIPLLMSVVVGMVGIQNAPFYLCGIMCLLVHLFVVRTKSSFKSLLATPIAPLSTNTLTPTTPSKRTIPLYHAYIQEPAEAQLLCFLCMFLPAVLYWSVHHRTIAFFAGIGHTLNVSVLMAIPLLFLISAPDKYLWWADFRYIGNKHRYGTALVCVSVLLSWFEARIIFQRYPYLLAVPSPWSYILVTGVLYCAITLLAMIIYGEWNTTGKLFIITFSTSAAALLSLAIGLPLWFIPLPTAFTYMTTAFLFTHNWNQFIA
;
A
#
# COMPACT_ATOMS: atom_id res chain seq x y z
N MET A 1 14.09 -29.00 -12.50
CA MET A 1 12.82 -29.54 -11.99
C MET A 1 11.87 -29.98 -13.12
N TYR A 2 11.45 -29.09 -14.02
CA TYR A 2 10.46 -29.40 -15.07
C TYR A 2 10.86 -30.54 -16.01
N VAL A 3 12.14 -30.61 -16.42
CA VAL A 3 12.64 -31.69 -17.28
C VAL A 3 12.54 -33.07 -16.61
N LEU A 4 12.88 -33.18 -15.33
CA LEU A 4 12.78 -34.44 -14.58
C LEU A 4 11.33 -34.83 -14.26
N ASP A 5 10.43 -33.85 -14.12
CA ASP A 5 9.00 -34.10 -13.97
C ASP A 5 8.39 -34.61 -15.29
N PHE A 6 8.83 -34.05 -16.43
CA PHE A 6 8.47 -34.55 -17.77
C PHE A 6 8.94 -35.99 -18.01
N LEU A 7 10.15 -36.34 -17.56
CA LEU A 7 10.71 -37.70 -17.63
C LEU A 7 10.04 -38.69 -16.63
N GLY A 8 8.99 -38.28 -15.92
CA GLY A 8 8.25 -39.12 -14.97
C GLY A 8 8.97 -39.36 -13.63
N ARG A 9 10.19 -38.83 -13.43
CA ARG A 9 10.99 -39.02 -12.21
C ARG A 9 10.70 -37.94 -11.15
N LYS A 10 9.44 -37.87 -10.73
CA LYS A 10 8.91 -36.77 -9.89
C LYS A 10 9.57 -36.66 -8.51
N LYS A 11 9.83 -37.80 -7.85
CA LYS A 11 10.50 -37.84 -6.53
C LYS A 11 11.94 -37.33 -6.62
N LEU A 12 12.66 -37.76 -7.65
CA LEU A 12 14.06 -37.40 -7.86
C LEU A 12 14.21 -35.92 -8.23
N SER A 13 13.24 -35.36 -8.96
CA SER A 13 13.16 -33.92 -9.25
C SER A 13 13.12 -33.07 -7.99
N LEU A 14 12.32 -33.48 -6.99
CA LEU A 14 12.19 -32.76 -5.71
C LEU A 14 13.48 -32.86 -4.88
N ILE A 15 14.08 -34.05 -4.79
CA ILE A 15 15.35 -34.25 -4.07
C ILE A 15 16.48 -33.44 -4.71
N ALA A 16 16.57 -33.45 -6.05
CA ALA A 16 17.58 -32.67 -6.77
C ALA A 16 17.39 -31.16 -6.55
N PHE A 17 16.15 -30.67 -6.49
CA PHE A 17 15.86 -29.27 -6.21
C PHE A 17 16.32 -28.85 -4.81
N TRP A 18 15.94 -29.60 -3.75
CA TRP A 18 16.39 -29.31 -2.38
C TRP A 18 17.90 -29.50 -2.19
N GLY A 19 18.49 -30.48 -2.86
CA GLY A 19 19.93 -30.68 -2.87
C GLY A 19 20.67 -29.49 -3.48
N ALA A 20 20.24 -29.02 -4.66
CA ALA A 20 20.82 -27.85 -5.31
C ALA A 20 20.64 -26.58 -4.49
N LEU A 21 19.46 -26.37 -3.91
CA LEU A 21 19.17 -25.22 -3.05
C LEU A 21 20.03 -25.21 -1.79
N SER A 22 20.19 -26.36 -1.14
CA SER A 22 21.06 -26.52 0.04
C SER A 22 22.52 -26.26 -0.30
N LEU A 23 23.03 -26.81 -1.41
CA LEU A 23 24.40 -26.59 -1.85
C LEU A 23 24.66 -25.13 -2.24
N PHE A 24 23.72 -24.50 -2.94
CA PHE A 24 23.79 -23.09 -3.28
C PHE A 24 23.88 -22.21 -2.01
N TRP A 25 23.02 -22.47 -1.02
CA TRP A 25 23.02 -21.67 0.20
C TRP A 25 24.24 -21.96 1.09
N MET A 26 24.71 -23.21 1.14
CA MET A 26 25.96 -23.58 1.81
C MET A 26 27.17 -22.83 1.20
N SER A 27 27.22 -22.67 -0.11
CA SER A 27 28.25 -21.88 -0.79
C SER A 27 28.22 -20.40 -0.34
N ILE A 28 27.03 -19.81 -0.19
CA ILE A 28 26.86 -18.44 0.32
C ILE A 28 27.35 -18.32 1.76
N TYR A 29 27.06 -19.29 2.62
CA TYR A 29 27.58 -19.33 4.00
C TYR A 29 29.11 -19.38 4.04
N ILE A 30 29.74 -20.24 3.23
CA ILE A 30 31.20 -20.39 3.21
C ILE A 30 31.87 -19.12 2.71
N THR A 31 31.35 -18.53 1.63
CA THR A 31 31.89 -17.29 1.05
C THR A 31 31.69 -16.07 1.94
N SER A 32 30.56 -16.01 2.67
CA SER A 32 30.21 -14.89 3.53
C SER A 32 30.71 -15.04 4.97
N PHE A 33 31.41 -16.13 5.31
CA PHE A 33 31.82 -16.44 6.68
C PHE A 33 32.62 -15.32 7.33
N SER A 34 33.60 -14.76 6.60
CA SER A 34 34.45 -13.67 7.10
C SER A 34 33.67 -12.38 7.39
N ILE A 35 32.57 -12.15 6.67
CA ILE A 35 31.74 -10.93 6.78
C ILE A 35 30.86 -10.98 8.04
N LEU A 36 30.58 -12.17 8.57
CA LEU A 36 29.78 -12.35 9.78
C LEU A 36 30.44 -11.77 11.03
N PHE A 37 31.77 -11.74 11.08
CA PHE A 37 32.52 -11.18 12.21
C PHE A 37 32.64 -9.66 12.18
N VAL A 38 32.28 -9.01 11.06
CA VAL A 38 32.41 -7.56 10.91
C VAL A 38 31.25 -6.81 11.59
N SER A 39 30.03 -7.33 11.49
CA SER A 39 28.85 -6.68 12.05
C SER A 39 27.71 -7.66 12.32
N PHE A 40 27.02 -7.46 13.45
CA PHE A 40 25.79 -8.18 13.78
C PHE A 40 24.69 -8.02 12.72
N PHE A 41 24.71 -6.93 11.94
CA PHE A 41 23.76 -6.72 10.85
C PHE A 41 23.91 -7.75 9.72
N ASN A 42 25.15 -8.20 9.46
CA ASN A 42 25.42 -9.21 8.43
C ASN A 42 24.82 -10.56 8.81
N PHE A 43 24.81 -10.89 10.11
CA PHE A 43 24.15 -12.08 10.63
C PHE A 43 22.63 -12.05 10.37
N PHE A 44 21.97 -10.91 10.63
CA PHE A 44 20.54 -10.76 10.32
C PHE A 44 20.21 -10.92 8.84
N ILE A 45 21.00 -10.31 7.96
CA ILE A 45 20.80 -10.46 6.50
C ILE A 45 20.92 -11.92 6.11
N LEU A 46 21.92 -12.63 6.64
CA LEU A 46 22.17 -14.02 6.29
C LEU A 46 21.05 -14.95 6.79
N ILE A 47 20.54 -14.72 8.00
CA ILE A 47 19.36 -15.44 8.52
C ILE A 47 18.14 -15.15 7.67
N HIS A 48 17.84 -13.89 7.36
CA HIS A 48 16.70 -13.56 6.50
C HIS A 48 16.83 -14.14 5.09
N GLY A 49 18.05 -14.16 4.53
CA GLY A 49 18.34 -14.87 3.30
C GLY A 49 18.07 -16.38 3.40
N SER A 50 18.42 -17.00 4.52
CA SER A 50 18.15 -18.43 4.75
C SER A 50 16.65 -18.73 4.87
N LEU A 51 15.89 -17.87 5.54
CA LEU A 51 14.44 -17.96 5.61
C LEU A 51 13.82 -17.80 4.22
N PHE A 52 14.34 -16.86 3.41
CA PHE A 52 13.89 -16.67 2.03
C PHE A 52 14.19 -17.91 1.17
N ALA A 53 15.38 -18.49 1.30
CA ALA A 53 15.75 -19.72 0.60
C ALA A 53 14.82 -20.88 0.99
N ILE A 54 14.47 -21.03 2.28
CA ILE A 54 13.49 -22.03 2.74
C ILE A 54 12.12 -21.78 2.09
N LEU A 55 11.65 -20.53 2.02
CA LEU A 55 10.38 -20.19 1.35
C LEU A 55 10.41 -20.51 -0.15
N VAL A 56 11.52 -20.25 -0.84
CA VAL A 56 11.73 -20.69 -2.23
C VAL A 56 11.67 -22.23 -2.32
N GLY A 57 12.23 -22.92 -1.33
CA GLY A 57 12.14 -24.37 -1.17
C GLY A 57 10.70 -24.87 -1.04
N VAL A 58 9.90 -24.23 -0.19
CA VAL A 58 8.47 -24.51 0.00
C VAL A 58 7.69 -24.26 -1.29
N TYR A 59 7.93 -23.13 -1.96
CA TYR A 59 7.32 -22.82 -3.26
C TYR A 59 7.65 -23.89 -4.32
N GLY A 60 8.91 -24.29 -4.44
CA GLY A 60 9.32 -25.36 -5.36
C GLY A 60 8.68 -26.70 -5.00
N THR A 61 8.49 -26.99 -3.71
CA THR A 61 7.82 -28.20 -3.24
C THR A 61 6.34 -28.22 -3.60
N LEU A 62 5.64 -27.09 -3.42
CA LEU A 62 4.25 -26.91 -3.83
C LEU A 62 4.04 -27.11 -5.34
N GLN A 63 5.07 -26.82 -6.13
CA GLN A 63 4.99 -26.98 -7.57
C GLN A 63 5.10 -28.45 -8.03
N SER A 64 5.56 -29.34 -7.14
CA SER A 64 5.65 -30.77 -7.43
C SER A 64 4.28 -31.45 -7.39
N SER A 65 3.86 -32.00 -8.53
CA SER A 65 2.63 -32.79 -8.64
C SER A 65 2.64 -34.09 -7.80
N TRP A 66 3.82 -34.56 -7.39
CA TRP A 66 3.94 -35.71 -6.48
C TRP A 66 3.58 -35.33 -5.05
N PHE A 67 4.12 -34.21 -4.55
CA PHE A 67 3.88 -33.73 -3.19
C PHE A 67 2.41 -33.41 -2.96
N ARG A 68 1.78 -32.70 -3.91
CA ARG A 68 0.35 -32.36 -3.86
C ARG A 68 -0.59 -33.56 -3.74
N ARG A 69 -0.22 -34.70 -4.34
CA ARG A 69 -1.02 -35.94 -4.28
C ARG A 69 -0.75 -36.76 -3.02
N TRP A 70 0.45 -36.67 -2.48
CA TRP A 70 0.85 -37.45 -1.31
C TRP A 70 0.23 -36.90 -0.02
N SER A 71 0.17 -35.58 0.15
CA SER A 71 -0.42 -34.97 1.35
C SER A 71 -1.05 -33.60 1.04
N PRO A 72 -2.34 -33.57 0.66
CA PRO A 72 -3.03 -32.33 0.28
C PRO A 72 -3.16 -31.34 1.46
N ASP A 73 -3.30 -31.84 2.69
CA ASP A 73 -3.41 -31.00 3.89
C ASP A 73 -2.13 -30.21 4.16
N ILE A 74 -0.98 -30.88 4.03
CA ILE A 74 0.34 -30.26 4.21
C ILE A 74 0.59 -29.24 3.09
N ALA A 75 0.12 -29.51 1.87
CA ALA A 75 0.23 -28.57 0.76
C ALA A 75 -0.58 -27.29 1.02
N LEU A 76 -1.77 -27.39 1.62
CA LEU A 76 -2.57 -26.23 2.00
C LEU A 76 -1.89 -25.40 3.09
N ILE A 77 -1.38 -26.04 4.14
CA ILE A 77 -0.64 -25.35 5.21
C ILE A 77 0.62 -24.67 4.65
N SER A 78 1.33 -25.35 3.75
CA SER A 78 2.52 -24.81 3.10
C SER A 78 2.22 -23.61 2.20
N GLU A 79 1.09 -23.61 1.47
CA GLU A 79 0.63 -22.46 0.69
C GLU A 79 0.39 -21.25 1.61
N ARG A 80 -0.29 -21.45 2.74
CA ARG A 80 -0.56 -20.38 3.71
C ARG A 80 0.72 -19.80 4.31
N ILE A 81 1.61 -20.65 4.81
CA ILE A 81 2.89 -20.22 5.37
C ILE A 81 3.70 -19.44 4.34
N LEU A 82 3.70 -19.90 3.08
CA LEU A 82 4.41 -19.22 1.99
C LEU A 82 3.87 -17.80 1.79
N PHE A 83 2.56 -17.64 1.58
CA PHE A 83 1.98 -16.31 1.31
C PHE A 83 2.00 -15.38 2.54
N SER A 84 1.92 -15.93 3.74
CA SER A 84 2.03 -15.21 5.01
C SER A 84 3.43 -14.63 5.23
N MET A 85 4.47 -15.47 5.08
CA MET A 85 5.84 -15.13 5.48
C MET A 85 6.64 -14.49 4.35
N LEU A 86 6.32 -14.74 3.09
CA LEU A 86 7.05 -14.20 1.94
C LEU A 86 7.19 -12.67 1.94
N PRO A 87 6.14 -11.86 2.15
CA PRO A 87 6.31 -10.41 2.20
C PRO A 87 7.19 -10.00 3.39
N VAL A 88 7.02 -10.60 4.56
CA VAL A 88 7.79 -10.24 5.77
C VAL A 88 9.28 -10.56 5.59
N VAL A 89 9.60 -11.74 5.06
CA VAL A 89 10.98 -12.21 4.87
C VAL A 89 11.69 -11.51 3.70
N SER A 90 10.94 -11.07 2.67
CA SER A 90 11.52 -10.37 1.52
C SER A 90 11.87 -8.90 1.80
N ILE A 91 11.21 -8.25 2.77
CA ILE A 91 11.42 -6.83 3.09
C ILE A 91 12.90 -6.48 3.37
N PRO A 92 13.65 -7.18 4.24
CA PRO A 92 15.05 -6.86 4.49
C PRO A 92 15.95 -7.02 3.26
N LEU A 93 15.68 -8.04 2.43
CA LEU A 93 16.40 -8.27 1.19
C LEU A 93 16.13 -7.15 0.19
N LEU A 94 14.85 -6.77 0.02
CA LEU A 94 14.47 -5.66 -0.84
C LEU A 94 15.06 -4.33 -0.36
N MET A 95 15.07 -4.08 0.96
CA MET A 95 15.74 -2.91 1.53
C MET A 95 17.23 -2.88 1.14
N SER A 96 17.94 -4.00 1.28
CA SER A 96 19.37 -4.07 0.93
C SER A 96 19.62 -3.79 -0.56
N VAL A 97 18.77 -4.30 -1.45
CA VAL A 97 18.84 -4.04 -2.90
C VAL A 97 18.57 -2.57 -3.22
N VAL A 98 17.52 -1.98 -2.63
CA VAL A 98 17.16 -0.57 -2.85
C VAL A 98 18.27 0.37 -2.37
N VAL A 99 18.84 0.09 -1.19
CA VAL A 99 19.97 0.85 -0.65
C VAL A 99 21.21 0.71 -1.55
N GLY A 100 21.48 -0.50 -2.06
CA GLY A 100 22.60 -0.74 -2.98
C GLY A 100 22.45 -0.04 -4.34
N MET A 101 21.22 0.08 -4.86
CA MET A 101 20.95 0.68 -6.18
C MET A 101 20.84 2.20 -6.16
N VAL A 102 20.13 2.77 -5.19
CA VAL A 102 19.77 4.21 -5.16
C VAL A 102 20.58 4.99 -4.11
N GLY A 103 21.24 4.28 -3.19
CA GLY A 103 21.93 4.87 -2.06
C GLY A 103 20.99 5.14 -0.87
N ILE A 104 21.59 5.18 0.32
CA ILE A 104 20.88 5.24 1.60
C ILE A 104 20.04 6.51 1.79
N GLN A 105 20.42 7.62 1.15
CA GLN A 105 19.73 8.92 1.29
C GLN A 105 18.34 8.90 0.64
N ASN A 106 18.20 8.24 -0.51
CA ASN A 106 16.97 8.20 -1.30
C ASN A 106 16.18 6.89 -1.11
N ALA A 107 16.81 5.84 -0.58
CA ALA A 107 16.21 4.53 -0.37
C ALA A 107 14.81 4.53 0.29
N PRO A 108 14.50 5.36 1.31
CA PRO A 108 13.18 5.38 1.93
C PRO A 108 12.03 5.69 0.98
N PHE A 109 12.24 6.57 0.00
CA PHE A 109 11.19 6.96 -0.95
C PHE A 109 10.88 5.84 -1.95
N TYR A 110 11.89 5.11 -2.41
CA TYR A 110 11.72 3.95 -3.28
C TYR A 110 11.12 2.77 -2.51
N LEU A 111 11.55 2.58 -1.26
CA LEU A 111 10.99 1.56 -0.38
C LEU A 111 9.49 1.78 -0.15
N CYS A 112 9.04 3.02 0.02
CA CYS A 112 7.62 3.35 0.13
C CYS A 112 6.80 2.82 -1.06
N GLY A 113 7.25 3.04 -2.29
CA GLY A 113 6.58 2.53 -3.49
C GLY A 113 6.58 0.99 -3.55
N ILE A 114 7.70 0.36 -3.22
CA ILE A 114 7.83 -1.11 -3.18
C ILE A 114 6.92 -1.71 -2.10
N MET A 115 6.79 -1.08 -0.93
CA MET A 115 5.87 -1.54 0.11
C MET A 115 4.40 -1.43 -0.32
N CYS A 116 4.01 -0.35 -0.99
CA CYS A 116 2.67 -0.24 -1.57
C CYS A 116 2.40 -1.35 -2.59
N LEU A 117 3.39 -1.67 -3.44
CA LEU A 117 3.30 -2.77 -4.40
C LEU A 117 3.19 -4.13 -3.70
N LEU A 118 3.99 -4.39 -2.66
CA LEU A 118 3.89 -5.62 -1.87
C LEU A 118 2.52 -5.76 -1.21
N VAL A 119 1.99 -4.69 -0.62
CA VAL A 119 0.62 -4.69 -0.08
C VAL A 119 -0.40 -5.01 -1.17
N HIS A 120 -0.27 -4.41 -2.35
CA HIS A 120 -1.16 -4.70 -3.47
C HIS A 120 -1.17 -6.17 -3.88
N LEU A 121 0.02 -6.79 -3.93
CA LEU A 121 0.17 -8.18 -4.36
C LEU A 121 -0.26 -9.19 -3.29
N PHE A 122 0.01 -8.91 -2.01
CA PHE A 122 -0.14 -9.89 -0.93
C PHE A 122 -1.33 -9.69 -0.01
N VAL A 123 -1.85 -8.47 0.18
CA VAL A 123 -2.96 -8.19 1.13
C VAL A 123 -4.34 -8.41 0.49
N VAL A 124 -4.43 -8.35 -0.84
CA VAL A 124 -5.69 -8.59 -1.55
C VAL A 124 -6.16 -10.02 -1.27
N ARG A 125 -7.42 -10.18 -0.85
CA ARG A 125 -7.98 -11.50 -0.48
C ARG A 125 -7.92 -12.50 -1.63
N THR A 126 -6.89 -13.35 -1.61
CA THR A 126 -6.72 -14.46 -2.54
C THR A 126 -7.35 -15.74 -1.99
N LYS A 127 -8.03 -16.47 -2.87
CA LYS A 127 -8.62 -17.78 -2.54
C LYS A 127 -7.52 -18.84 -2.67
N SER A 128 -7.47 -19.79 -1.74
CA SER A 128 -6.52 -20.92 -1.81
C SER A 128 -6.72 -21.73 -3.09
N SER A 129 -5.60 -22.14 -3.70
CA SER A 129 -5.56 -22.92 -4.93
C SER A 129 -6.02 -24.37 -4.73
N PHE A 130 -6.00 -24.86 -3.47
CA PHE A 130 -6.28 -26.26 -3.11
C PHE A 130 -7.73 -26.52 -2.68
N LYS A 131 -8.65 -25.57 -2.92
CA LYS A 131 -10.07 -25.70 -2.54
C LYS A 131 -10.78 -26.96 -3.06
N SER A 132 -10.39 -27.48 -4.22
CA SER A 132 -11.01 -28.69 -4.78
C SER A 132 -10.70 -29.95 -3.98
N LEU A 133 -9.63 -29.95 -3.18
CA LEU A 133 -9.21 -31.09 -2.35
C LEU A 133 -9.92 -31.12 -0.99
N LEU A 134 -10.40 -29.98 -0.49
CA LEU A 134 -11.20 -29.87 0.73
C LEU A 134 -12.70 -30.06 0.50
N ALA A 135 -13.13 -29.99 -0.76
CA ALA A 135 -14.53 -30.07 -1.18
C ALA A 135 -14.99 -31.50 -1.51
N THR A 136 -14.23 -32.53 -1.14
CA THR A 136 -14.78 -33.90 -1.12
C THR A 136 -15.91 -33.93 -0.10
N PRO A 137 -17.18 -34.10 -0.53
CA PRO A 137 -18.24 -34.31 0.42
C PRO A 137 -17.91 -35.63 1.11
N ILE A 138 -17.87 -35.63 2.45
CA ILE A 138 -18.01 -36.86 3.20
C ILE A 138 -19.24 -37.55 2.62
N ALA A 139 -19.06 -38.71 2.00
CA ALA A 139 -20.17 -39.47 1.43
C ALA A 139 -21.26 -39.58 2.51
N PRO A 140 -22.54 -39.30 2.19
CA PRO A 140 -23.59 -39.48 3.18
C PRO A 140 -23.53 -40.94 3.61
N LEU A 141 -23.16 -41.17 4.87
CA LEU A 141 -23.28 -42.47 5.49
C LEU A 141 -24.73 -42.90 5.26
N SER A 142 -24.92 -44.02 4.55
CA SER A 142 -26.23 -44.56 4.20
C SER A 142 -26.93 -45.06 5.46
N THR A 143 -27.49 -44.15 6.25
CA THR A 143 -28.49 -44.48 7.25
C THR A 143 -29.84 -44.14 6.66
N ASN A 144 -30.48 -45.18 6.13
CA ASN A 144 -31.88 -45.21 5.74
C ASN A 144 -32.76 -44.78 6.92
N THR A 145 -33.13 -43.51 7.00
CA THR A 145 -34.31 -43.07 7.75
C THR A 145 -34.86 -41.80 7.11
N LEU A 146 -36.15 -41.87 6.76
CA LEU A 146 -36.91 -40.85 6.05
C LEU A 146 -36.87 -39.49 6.74
N THR A 147 -36.60 -38.42 5.97
CA THR A 147 -37.29 -37.10 5.99
C THR A 147 -36.55 -36.16 5.02
N PRO A 148 -37.24 -35.44 4.11
CA PRO A 148 -36.60 -34.49 3.22
C PRO A 148 -36.48 -33.13 3.93
N THR A 149 -35.57 -33.03 4.89
CA THR A 149 -35.10 -31.71 5.35
C THR A 149 -33.96 -31.27 4.46
N THR A 150 -34.14 -30.09 3.86
CA THR A 150 -33.17 -29.32 3.07
C THR A 150 -31.72 -29.61 3.43
N PRO A 151 -30.82 -29.77 2.44
CA PRO A 151 -29.43 -30.05 2.70
C PRO A 151 -28.85 -28.86 3.48
N SER A 152 -28.64 -29.04 4.79
CA SER A 152 -27.86 -28.10 5.57
C SER A 152 -26.46 -28.12 4.95
N LYS A 153 -26.16 -27.11 4.13
CA LYS A 153 -24.79 -26.78 3.76
C LYS A 153 -24.04 -26.67 5.09
N ARG A 154 -23.30 -27.70 5.46
CA ARG A 154 -22.22 -27.57 6.45
C ARG A 154 -21.26 -26.56 5.84
N THR A 155 -21.49 -25.30 6.16
CA THR A 155 -20.57 -24.20 5.88
C THR A 155 -19.34 -24.49 6.72
N ILE A 156 -18.37 -25.16 6.11
CA ILE A 156 -16.98 -25.14 6.59
C ILE A 156 -16.69 -23.66 6.90
N PRO A 157 -16.24 -23.30 8.10
CA PRO A 157 -16.10 -21.90 8.48
C PRO A 157 -15.26 -21.20 7.41
N LEU A 158 -15.81 -20.10 6.90
CA LEU A 158 -15.32 -19.35 5.73
C LEU A 158 -13.83 -18.95 5.84
N TYR A 159 -13.30 -19.00 7.06
CA TYR A 159 -11.90 -18.85 7.43
C TYR A 159 -10.96 -19.84 6.71
N HIS A 160 -11.40 -21.05 6.38
CA HIS A 160 -10.54 -21.99 5.64
C HIS A 160 -10.43 -21.69 4.12
N ALA A 161 -11.24 -20.76 3.61
CA ALA A 161 -11.34 -20.49 2.18
C ALA A 161 -10.29 -19.48 1.67
N TYR A 162 -9.63 -18.73 2.54
CA TYR A 162 -8.66 -17.71 2.19
C TYR A 162 -7.26 -18.13 2.65
N ILE A 163 -6.25 -17.65 1.93
CA ILE A 163 -4.86 -17.98 2.21
C ILE A 163 -4.35 -17.17 3.41
N GLN A 164 -4.77 -15.92 3.52
CA GLN A 164 -4.22 -14.96 4.47
C GLN A 164 -5.13 -14.74 5.67
N GLU A 165 -4.51 -14.58 6.84
CA GLU A 165 -5.19 -14.24 8.08
C GLU A 165 -5.20 -12.73 8.36
N PRO A 166 -6.15 -12.21 9.17
CA PRO A 166 -6.22 -10.79 9.52
C PRO A 166 -4.92 -10.24 10.12
N ALA A 167 -4.24 -11.02 10.98
CA ALA A 167 -3.01 -10.60 11.65
C ALA A 167 -1.85 -10.35 10.66
N GLU A 168 -1.75 -11.15 9.60
CA GLU A 168 -0.71 -11.05 8.59
C GLU A 168 -0.91 -9.82 7.71
N ALA A 169 -2.18 -9.56 7.34
CA ALA A 169 -2.56 -8.36 6.62
C ALA A 169 -2.31 -7.08 7.46
N GLN A 170 -2.64 -7.12 8.75
CA GLN A 170 -2.35 -6.04 9.70
C GLN A 170 -0.86 -5.74 9.78
N LEU A 171 -0.03 -6.77 9.97
CA LEU A 171 1.42 -6.62 10.05
C LEU A 171 1.99 -5.99 8.79
N LEU A 172 1.56 -6.45 7.60
CA LEU A 172 2.06 -5.91 6.34
C LEU A 172 1.60 -4.47 6.09
N CYS A 173 0.34 -4.13 6.43
CA CYS A 173 -0.14 -2.75 6.39
C CYS A 173 0.65 -1.84 7.36
N PHE A 174 0.93 -2.32 8.57
CA PHE A 174 1.72 -1.60 9.56
C PHE A 174 3.15 -1.35 9.07
N LEU A 175 3.81 -2.40 8.55
CA LEU A 175 5.15 -2.28 7.95
C LEU A 175 5.14 -1.30 6.77
N CYS A 176 4.13 -1.34 5.91
CA CYS A 176 4.01 -0.41 4.79
C CYS A 176 3.94 1.07 5.24
N MET A 177 3.20 1.36 6.33
CA MET A 177 3.06 2.71 6.86
C MET A 177 4.32 3.22 7.56
N PHE A 178 4.95 2.40 8.39
CA PHE A 178 5.99 2.87 9.30
C PHE A 178 7.41 2.61 8.78
N LEU A 179 7.66 1.52 8.06
CA LEU A 179 9.02 1.12 7.69
C LEU A 179 9.76 2.18 6.85
N PRO A 180 9.17 2.79 5.80
CA PRO A 180 9.86 3.83 5.04
C PRO A 180 10.20 5.05 5.90
N ALA A 181 9.26 5.48 6.75
CA ALA A 181 9.45 6.62 7.64
C ALA A 181 10.52 6.36 8.71
N VAL A 182 10.52 5.17 9.32
CA VAL A 182 11.53 4.76 10.32
C VAL A 182 12.91 4.67 9.67
N LEU A 183 13.02 4.14 8.44
CA LEU A 183 14.29 4.11 7.72
C LEU A 183 14.79 5.53 7.46
N TYR A 184 13.95 6.43 6.96
CA TYR A 184 14.35 7.83 6.75
C TYR A 184 14.80 8.51 8.03
N TRP A 185 14.04 8.31 9.12
CA TRP A 185 14.37 8.81 10.44
C TRP A 185 15.72 8.28 10.91
N SER A 186 15.99 6.97 10.79
CA SER A 186 17.26 6.39 11.23
C SER A 186 18.48 7.00 10.54
N VAL A 187 18.36 7.31 9.24
CA VAL A 187 19.43 7.91 8.44
C VAL A 187 19.65 9.37 8.82
N HIS A 188 18.58 10.11 9.08
CA HIS A 188 18.61 11.55 9.33
C HIS A 188 18.34 11.92 10.80
N HIS A 189 18.48 10.99 11.74
CA HIS A 189 18.05 11.17 13.13
C HIS A 189 18.69 12.40 13.78
N ARG A 190 19.97 12.68 13.48
CA ARG A 190 20.69 13.84 14.00
C ARG A 190 20.08 15.15 13.52
N THR A 191 19.84 15.29 12.22
CA THR A 191 19.31 16.56 11.67
C THR A 191 17.85 16.79 12.04
N ILE A 192 17.07 15.72 12.21
CA ILE A 192 15.68 15.82 12.63
C ILE A 192 15.56 16.17 14.12
N ALA A 193 16.37 15.56 15.00
CA ALA A 193 16.30 15.75 16.44
C ALA A 193 16.58 17.20 16.88
N PHE A 194 17.41 17.94 16.15
CA PHE A 194 17.72 19.34 16.45
C PHE A 194 16.69 20.33 15.86
N PHE A 195 15.59 19.86 15.25
CA PHE A 195 14.60 20.68 14.52
C PHE A 195 15.20 21.64 13.47
N ALA A 196 16.48 21.46 13.13
CA ALA A 196 17.23 22.33 12.23
C ALA A 196 16.79 22.18 10.77
N GLY A 197 16.03 21.13 10.43
CA GLY A 197 15.53 20.87 9.08
C GLY A 197 14.04 20.56 9.04
N ILE A 198 13.20 21.59 8.95
CA ILE A 198 11.75 21.48 8.62
C ILE A 198 11.55 20.63 7.36
N GLY A 199 12.49 20.68 6.41
CA GLY A 199 12.44 19.86 5.21
C GLY A 199 12.57 18.34 5.46
N HIS A 200 13.21 17.91 6.55
CA HIS A 200 13.34 16.49 6.89
C HIS A 200 12.12 15.98 7.67
N THR A 201 11.52 16.80 8.53
CA THR A 201 10.27 16.45 9.21
C THR A 201 9.12 16.30 8.22
N LEU A 202 9.03 17.20 7.22
CA LEU A 202 8.07 17.07 6.12
C LEU A 202 8.29 15.80 5.28
N ASN A 203 9.54 15.37 5.06
CA ASN A 203 9.83 14.12 4.34
C ASN A 203 9.31 12.90 5.11
N VAL A 204 9.49 12.86 6.43
CA VAL A 204 8.97 11.78 7.28
C VAL A 204 7.45 11.76 7.26
N SER A 205 6.80 12.92 7.37
CA SER A 205 5.34 12.99 7.33
C SER A 205 4.77 12.54 5.97
N VAL A 206 5.44 12.88 4.87
CA VAL A 206 5.07 12.40 3.53
C VAL A 206 5.23 10.89 3.38
N LEU A 207 6.33 10.32 3.90
CA LEU A 207 6.58 8.89 3.88
C LEU A 207 5.54 8.08 4.67
N MET A 208 4.84 8.69 5.63
CA MET A 208 3.67 8.08 6.26
C MET A 208 2.36 8.39 5.52
N ALA A 209 2.21 9.59 4.95
CA ALA A 209 1.00 10.01 4.26
C ALA A 209 0.74 9.23 2.97
N ILE A 210 1.79 8.90 2.18
CA ILE A 210 1.65 8.17 0.91
C ILE A 210 1.09 6.76 1.12
N PRO A 211 1.68 5.90 1.98
CA PRO A 211 1.12 4.58 2.26
C PRO A 211 -0.30 4.64 2.83
N LEU A 212 -0.57 5.64 3.68
CA LEU A 212 -1.88 5.81 4.28
C LEU A 212 -2.95 6.14 3.23
N LEU A 213 -2.66 7.07 2.31
CA LEU A 213 -3.52 7.37 1.16
C LEU A 213 -3.73 6.14 0.27
N PHE A 214 -2.66 5.39 0.01
CA PHE A 214 -2.74 4.15 -0.77
C PHE A 214 -3.68 3.13 -0.13
N LEU A 215 -3.54 2.88 1.17
CA LEU A 215 -4.41 1.97 1.92
C LEU A 215 -5.87 2.45 1.91
N ILE A 216 -6.12 3.74 2.11
CA ILE A 216 -7.47 4.33 2.11
C ILE A 216 -8.14 4.31 0.73
N SER A 217 -7.37 4.29 -0.36
CA SER A 217 -7.91 4.35 -1.73
C SER A 217 -8.88 3.20 -2.05
N ALA A 218 -8.66 2.01 -1.48
CA ALA A 218 -9.52 0.84 -1.67
C ALA A 218 -9.62 0.03 -0.36
N PRO A 219 -10.46 0.48 0.60
CA PRO A 219 -10.53 -0.13 1.92
C PRO A 219 -11.03 -1.58 1.87
N ASP A 220 -11.95 -1.89 0.93
CA ASP A 220 -12.47 -3.24 0.74
C ASP A 220 -11.39 -4.24 0.32
N LYS A 221 -10.32 -3.75 -0.34
CA LYS A 221 -9.20 -4.56 -0.83
C LYS A 221 -8.09 -4.69 0.21
N TYR A 222 -7.70 -3.60 0.86
CA TYR A 222 -6.50 -3.57 1.71
C TYR A 222 -6.79 -3.64 3.21
N LEU A 223 -7.90 -3.04 3.66
CA LEU A 223 -8.29 -3.00 5.06
C LEU A 223 -9.48 -3.91 5.34
N TRP A 224 -9.60 -5.02 4.60
CA TRP A 224 -10.70 -5.97 4.74
C TRP A 224 -10.78 -6.63 6.13
N TRP A 225 -9.65 -6.64 6.84
CA TRP A 225 -9.51 -7.14 8.21
C TRP A 225 -9.99 -6.15 9.25
N ALA A 226 -10.03 -4.86 8.91
CA ALA A 226 -10.64 -3.84 9.74
C ALA A 226 -12.08 -3.67 9.29
N ASP A 227 -12.98 -3.55 10.25
CA ASP A 227 -14.41 -3.37 10.03
C ASP A 227 -14.71 -1.93 9.54
N PHE A 228 -14.05 -1.50 8.46
CA PHE A 228 -14.22 -0.18 7.83
C PHE A 228 -15.62 0.04 7.24
N ARG A 229 -16.48 -0.99 7.20
CA ARG A 229 -17.90 -0.80 6.93
C ARG A 229 -18.59 0.05 8.01
N TYR A 230 -18.07 0.03 9.24
CA TYR A 230 -18.59 0.83 10.36
C TYR A 230 -17.94 2.22 10.44
N ILE A 231 -16.71 2.36 9.94
CA ILE A 231 -16.01 3.64 9.82
C ILE A 231 -16.54 4.34 8.56
N GLY A 232 -17.67 5.05 8.70
CA GLY A 232 -18.36 5.68 7.58
C GLY A 232 -17.48 6.59 6.72
N ASN A 233 -17.96 6.89 5.49
CA ASN A 233 -17.25 7.68 4.48
C ASN A 233 -16.68 9.01 5.00
N LYS A 234 -17.27 9.60 6.04
CA LYS A 234 -16.82 10.85 6.69
C LYS A 234 -15.41 10.74 7.30
N HIS A 235 -15.10 9.65 8.00
CA HIS A 235 -13.76 9.44 8.58
C HIS A 235 -12.72 9.17 7.49
N ARG A 236 -13.12 8.47 6.43
CA ARG A 236 -12.29 8.23 5.25
C ARG A 236 -11.92 9.54 4.57
N TYR A 237 -12.91 10.39 4.33
CA TYR A 237 -12.72 11.73 3.80
C TYR A 237 -11.77 12.56 4.67
N GLY A 238 -12.01 12.63 5.98
CA GLY A 238 -11.17 13.40 6.90
C GLY A 238 -9.72 12.93 6.90
N THR A 239 -9.50 11.62 6.95
CA THR A 239 -8.14 11.05 6.95
C THR A 239 -7.43 11.28 5.62
N ALA A 240 -8.13 11.13 4.50
CA ALA A 240 -7.59 11.43 3.18
C ALA A 240 -7.22 12.91 3.04
N LEU A 241 -8.07 13.82 3.54
CA LEU A 241 -7.82 15.26 3.55
C LEU A 241 -6.53 15.57 4.32
N VAL A 242 -6.36 15.02 5.53
CA VAL A 242 -5.13 15.20 6.33
C VAL A 242 -3.89 14.75 5.55
N CYS A 243 -3.92 13.56 4.94
CA CYS A 243 -2.77 13.08 4.17
C CYS A 243 -2.46 13.92 2.94
N VAL A 244 -3.50 14.34 2.20
CA VAL A 244 -3.32 15.21 1.03
C VAL A 244 -2.80 16.59 1.44
N SER A 245 -3.25 17.14 2.57
CA SER A 245 -2.70 18.39 3.13
C SER A 245 -1.22 18.27 3.51
N VAL A 246 -0.80 17.13 4.07
CA VAL A 246 0.61 16.86 4.36
C VAL A 246 1.44 16.79 3.07
N LEU A 247 0.94 16.09 2.04
CA LEU A 247 1.60 16.04 0.73
C LEU A 247 1.71 17.42 0.10
N LEU A 248 0.65 18.22 0.22
CA LEU A 248 0.61 19.56 -0.32
C LEU A 248 1.60 20.49 0.39
N SER A 249 1.67 20.44 1.72
CA SER A 249 2.67 21.18 2.51
C SER A 249 4.09 20.87 2.07
N TRP A 250 4.38 19.59 1.80
CA TRP A 250 5.68 19.17 1.30
C TRP A 250 5.95 19.69 -0.12
N PHE A 251 4.97 19.61 -1.01
CA PHE A 251 5.06 20.10 -2.38
C PHE A 251 5.29 21.62 -2.42
N GLU A 252 4.52 22.37 -1.63
CA GLU A 252 4.65 23.82 -1.47
C GLU A 252 6.06 24.21 -1.01
N ALA A 253 6.53 23.60 0.08
CA ALA A 253 7.83 23.93 0.68
C ALA A 253 9.02 23.59 -0.24
N ARG A 254 8.96 22.49 -0.99
CA ARG A 254 10.10 21.99 -1.79
C ARG A 254 10.09 22.45 -3.24
N ILE A 255 8.92 22.59 -3.85
CA ILE A 255 8.80 22.82 -5.28
C ILE A 255 8.42 24.26 -5.52
N ILE A 256 7.29 24.71 -4.97
CA ILE A 256 6.77 26.04 -5.31
C ILE A 256 7.69 27.13 -4.76
N PHE A 257 7.94 27.13 -3.45
CA PHE A 257 8.64 28.23 -2.82
C PHE A 257 10.16 28.19 -3.01
N GLN A 258 10.75 27.00 -3.12
CA GLN A 258 12.20 26.87 -3.34
C GLN A 258 12.59 27.01 -4.80
N ARG A 259 11.78 26.50 -5.74
CA ARG A 259 12.18 26.40 -7.16
C ARG A 259 11.50 27.42 -8.05
N TYR A 260 10.31 27.87 -7.70
CA TYR A 260 9.50 28.77 -8.53
C TYR A 260 9.08 30.09 -7.85
N PRO A 261 9.93 30.75 -7.03
CA PRO A 261 9.54 32.02 -6.41
C PRO A 261 9.28 33.12 -7.45
N TYR A 262 9.92 33.05 -8.62
CA TYR A 262 9.81 34.03 -9.69
C TYR A 262 8.47 33.97 -10.47
N LEU A 263 7.69 32.90 -10.32
CA LEU A 263 6.35 32.80 -10.94
C LEU A 263 5.29 33.57 -10.14
N LEU A 264 5.61 33.99 -8.92
CA LEU A 264 4.69 34.67 -8.02
C LEU A 264 4.90 36.17 -8.13
N ALA A 265 3.87 36.88 -8.57
CA ALA A 265 3.92 38.34 -8.71
C ALA A 265 3.99 39.07 -7.35
N VAL A 266 3.54 38.39 -6.29
CA VAL A 266 3.44 38.95 -4.95
C VAL A 266 4.69 38.61 -4.15
N PRO A 267 5.30 39.58 -3.43
CA PRO A 267 6.46 39.30 -2.58
C PRO A 267 6.10 38.43 -1.38
N SER A 268 7.08 37.70 -0.85
CA SER A 268 6.98 37.05 0.47
C SER A 268 6.69 38.12 1.54
N PRO A 269 5.80 37.87 2.53
CA PRO A 269 5.18 36.58 2.89
C PRO A 269 3.81 36.31 2.28
N TRP A 270 3.22 37.28 1.58
CA TRP A 270 1.85 37.19 1.07
C TRP A 270 1.69 36.11 0.00
N SER A 271 2.73 35.84 -0.78
CA SER A 271 2.76 34.73 -1.73
C SER A 271 2.54 33.37 -1.06
N TYR A 272 3.05 33.15 0.15
CA TYR A 272 2.81 31.92 0.90
C TYR A 272 1.33 31.74 1.21
N ILE A 273 0.71 32.78 1.80
CA ILE A 273 -0.69 32.73 2.23
C ILE A 273 -1.63 32.53 1.04
N LEU A 274 -1.39 33.26 -0.06
CA LEU A 274 -2.23 33.18 -1.26
C LEU A 274 -2.12 31.81 -1.92
N VAL A 275 -0.90 31.30 -2.13
CA VAL A 275 -0.68 30.00 -2.78
C VAL A 275 -1.23 28.86 -1.93
N THR A 276 -0.90 28.83 -0.63
CA THR A 276 -1.42 27.82 0.30
C THR A 276 -2.94 27.88 0.35
N GLY A 277 -3.54 29.08 0.45
CA GLY A 277 -5.00 29.24 0.42
C GLY A 277 -5.64 28.64 -0.83
N VAL A 278 -5.12 28.95 -2.02
CA VAL A 278 -5.64 28.43 -3.30
C VAL A 278 -5.51 26.92 -3.37
N LEU A 279 -4.34 26.37 -3.07
CA LEU A 279 -4.06 24.94 -3.24
C LEU A 279 -4.87 24.09 -2.26
N TYR A 280 -4.97 24.51 -1.00
CA TYR A 280 -5.80 23.83 -0.02
C TYR A 280 -7.27 23.91 -0.43
N CYS A 281 -7.73 25.05 -0.95
CA CYS A 281 -9.11 25.16 -1.42
C CYS A 281 -9.39 24.21 -2.59
N ALA A 282 -8.48 24.14 -3.56
CA ALA A 282 -8.59 23.26 -4.72
C ALA A 282 -8.64 21.78 -4.30
N ILE A 283 -7.77 21.38 -3.37
CA ILE A 283 -7.71 20.00 -2.87
C ILE A 283 -8.96 19.60 -2.09
N THR A 284 -9.51 20.48 -1.26
CA THR A 284 -10.73 20.15 -0.52
C THR A 284 -11.93 20.02 -1.45
N LEU A 285 -12.03 20.87 -2.48
CA LEU A 285 -13.07 20.74 -3.51
C LEU A 285 -12.93 19.43 -4.29
N LEU A 286 -11.70 19.10 -4.72
CA LEU A 286 -11.42 17.84 -5.41
C LEU A 286 -11.75 16.62 -4.53
N ALA A 287 -11.38 16.66 -3.26
CA ALA A 287 -11.70 15.60 -2.31
C ALA A 287 -13.22 15.46 -2.11
N MET A 288 -13.97 16.56 -2.02
CA MET A 288 -15.43 16.52 -1.92
C MET A 288 -16.08 15.86 -3.14
N ILE A 289 -15.54 16.11 -4.34
CA ILE A 289 -16.00 15.48 -5.59
C ILE A 289 -15.72 13.98 -5.55
N ILE A 290 -14.49 13.56 -5.25
CA ILE A 290 -14.06 12.15 -5.25
C ILE A 290 -14.85 11.33 -4.22
N TYR A 291 -15.09 11.88 -3.03
CA TYR A 291 -15.78 11.18 -1.95
C TYR A 291 -17.30 11.35 -1.96
N GLY A 292 -17.86 12.12 -2.92
CA GLY A 292 -19.30 12.30 -3.09
C GLY A 292 -19.97 13.23 -2.08
N GLU A 293 -19.19 14.00 -1.30
CA GLU A 293 -19.69 14.96 -0.32
C GLU A 293 -20.10 16.31 -0.96
N TRP A 294 -20.03 16.41 -2.29
CA TRP A 294 -20.42 17.61 -3.04
C TRP A 294 -21.89 18.01 -2.81
N ASN A 295 -22.80 17.03 -2.74
CA ASN A 295 -24.23 17.30 -2.57
C ASN A 295 -24.65 17.53 -1.11
N THR A 296 -23.84 17.08 -0.14
CA THR A 296 -24.17 17.11 1.30
C THR A 296 -23.72 18.39 1.99
N THR A 297 -22.60 18.99 1.54
CA THR A 297 -21.93 20.12 2.23
C THR A 297 -22.63 21.47 2.00
N GLY A 298 -23.61 21.52 1.09
CA GLY A 298 -24.43 22.70 0.82
C GLY A 298 -23.88 23.58 -0.32
N LYS A 299 -24.78 23.97 -1.23
CA LYS A 299 -24.46 24.75 -2.44
C LYS A 299 -23.75 26.07 -2.14
N LEU A 300 -24.20 26.79 -1.10
CA LEU A 300 -23.63 28.09 -0.74
C LEU A 300 -22.16 27.96 -0.33
N PHE A 301 -21.83 26.97 0.51
CA PHE A 301 -20.46 26.74 0.98
C PHE A 301 -19.52 26.52 -0.20
N ILE A 302 -19.88 25.62 -1.12
CA ILE A 302 -19.04 25.26 -2.27
C ILE A 302 -18.84 26.44 -3.21
N ILE A 303 -19.87 27.24 -3.48
CA ILE A 303 -19.78 28.45 -4.31
C ILE A 303 -18.88 29.50 -3.65
N THR A 304 -19.05 29.78 -2.36
CA THR A 304 -18.21 30.75 -1.64
C THR A 304 -16.75 30.29 -1.62
N PHE A 305 -16.53 28.99 -1.46
CA PHE A 305 -15.21 28.42 -1.37
C PHE A 305 -14.49 28.36 -2.74
N SER A 306 -15.20 28.08 -3.83
CA SER A 306 -14.62 28.14 -5.19
C SER A 306 -14.33 29.57 -5.65
N THR A 307 -15.22 30.51 -5.34
CA THR A 307 -15.05 31.92 -5.71
C THR A 307 -13.93 32.60 -4.92
N SER A 308 -13.79 32.28 -3.63
CA SER A 308 -12.64 32.74 -2.84
C SER A 308 -11.31 32.17 -3.34
N ALA A 309 -11.27 30.88 -3.70
CA ALA A 309 -10.08 30.29 -4.33
C ALA A 309 -9.70 31.00 -5.64
N ALA A 310 -10.68 31.33 -6.49
CA ALA A 310 -10.46 32.06 -7.73
C ALA A 310 -9.94 33.49 -7.50
N ALA A 311 -10.45 34.18 -6.48
CA ALA A 311 -9.98 35.50 -6.09
C ALA A 311 -8.52 35.45 -5.61
N LEU A 312 -8.19 34.50 -4.73
CA LEU A 312 -6.84 34.29 -4.21
C LEU A 312 -5.84 33.93 -5.32
N LEU A 313 -6.24 33.09 -6.28
CA LEU A 313 -5.41 32.72 -7.43
C LEU A 313 -5.13 33.94 -8.32
N SER A 314 -6.15 34.76 -8.55
CA SER A 314 -6.01 35.98 -9.35
C SER A 314 -5.00 36.96 -8.73
N LEU A 315 -5.04 37.09 -7.40
CA LEU A 315 -4.06 37.87 -6.64
C LEU A 315 -2.66 37.26 -6.70
N ALA A 316 -2.53 35.93 -6.57
CA ALA A 316 -1.25 35.23 -6.60
C ALA A 316 -0.50 35.40 -7.93
N ILE A 317 -1.26 35.39 -9.05
CA ILE A 317 -0.73 35.59 -10.41
C ILE A 317 -0.40 37.07 -10.68
N GLY A 318 -0.94 38.01 -9.89
CA GLY A 318 -0.72 39.44 -10.06
C GLY A 318 -1.67 40.11 -11.05
N LEU A 319 -2.89 39.58 -11.21
CA LEU A 319 -3.91 40.25 -12.01
C LEU A 319 -4.26 41.63 -11.39
N PRO A 320 -4.48 42.68 -12.21
CA PRO A 320 -4.96 43.95 -11.71
C PRO A 320 -6.28 43.80 -10.95
N LEU A 321 -6.48 44.57 -9.87
CA LEU A 321 -7.64 44.44 -8.98
C LEU A 321 -8.99 44.52 -9.72
N TRP A 322 -9.06 45.31 -10.80
CA TRP A 322 -10.27 45.44 -11.62
C TRP A 322 -10.59 44.21 -12.48
N PHE A 323 -9.63 43.30 -12.71
CA PHE A 323 -9.84 42.06 -13.46
C PHE A 323 -10.23 40.86 -12.58
N ILE A 324 -10.09 40.96 -11.25
CA ILE A 324 -10.45 39.89 -10.30
C ILE A 324 -11.92 39.44 -10.39
N PRO A 325 -12.90 40.35 -10.62
CA PRO A 325 -14.30 39.95 -10.75
C PRO A 325 -14.54 38.93 -11.88
N LEU A 326 -13.71 38.91 -12.93
CA LEU A 326 -13.90 38.06 -14.09
C LEU A 326 -13.63 36.57 -13.77
N PRO A 327 -12.47 36.15 -13.21
CA PRO A 327 -12.27 34.77 -12.75
C PRO A 327 -13.26 34.33 -11.66
N THR A 328 -13.65 35.23 -10.76
CA THR A 328 -14.65 34.90 -9.72
C THR A 328 -16.04 34.70 -10.32
N ALA A 329 -16.45 35.51 -11.29
CA ALA A 329 -17.72 35.33 -11.98
C ALA A 329 -17.74 34.04 -12.79
N PHE A 330 -16.63 33.72 -13.48
CA PHE A 330 -16.49 32.47 -14.21
C PHE A 330 -16.62 31.24 -13.29
N THR A 331 -15.91 31.23 -12.17
CA THR A 331 -15.99 30.12 -11.20
C THR A 331 -17.34 30.02 -10.49
N TYR A 332 -18.01 31.16 -10.26
CA TYR A 332 -19.40 31.17 -9.80
C TYR A 332 -20.34 30.52 -10.82
N MET A 333 -20.25 30.90 -12.09
CA MET A 333 -21.13 30.36 -13.13
C MET A 333 -20.89 28.87 -13.36
N THR A 334 -19.63 28.42 -13.37
CA THR A 334 -19.31 26.99 -13.54
C THR A 334 -19.79 26.18 -12.35
N THR A 335 -19.53 26.59 -11.11
CA THR A 335 -20.03 25.87 -9.93
C THR A 335 -21.55 25.88 -9.84
N ALA A 336 -22.20 27.00 -10.15
CA ALA A 336 -23.66 27.07 -10.20
C ALA A 336 -24.25 26.12 -11.27
N PHE A 337 -23.63 26.05 -12.45
CA PHE A 337 -24.01 25.12 -13.52
C PHE A 337 -23.90 23.66 -13.07
N LEU A 338 -22.79 23.28 -12.42
CA LEU A 338 -22.56 21.93 -11.88
C LEU A 338 -23.62 21.48 -10.87
N PHE A 339 -24.22 22.40 -10.12
CA PHE A 339 -25.34 22.08 -9.23
C PHE A 339 -26.69 21.98 -9.96
N THR A 340 -26.87 22.65 -11.10
CA THR A 340 -28.13 22.60 -11.86
C THR A 340 -28.24 21.38 -12.75
N HIS A 341 -27.13 20.91 -13.32
CA HIS A 341 -27.07 19.65 -14.05
C HIS A 341 -26.46 18.61 -13.12
N ASN A 342 -27.31 17.79 -12.48
CA ASN A 342 -26.91 16.71 -11.57
C ASN A 342 -25.68 15.96 -12.11
N TRP A 343 -24.52 16.25 -11.53
CA TRP A 343 -23.22 15.72 -11.92
C TRP A 343 -23.16 14.18 -11.95
N ASN A 344 -24.04 13.52 -11.20
CA ASN A 344 -24.19 12.06 -11.17
C ASN A 344 -24.54 11.45 -12.54
N GLN A 345 -25.03 12.22 -13.52
CA GLN A 345 -25.27 11.73 -14.88
C GLN A 345 -23.99 11.68 -15.75
N PHE A 346 -22.90 12.34 -15.34
CA PHE A 346 -21.66 12.43 -16.11
C PHE A 346 -20.55 11.48 -15.62
N ILE A 347 -20.71 10.85 -14.45
CA ILE A 347 -19.70 9.96 -13.83
C ILE A 347 -20.16 8.48 -13.74
N ALA A 348 -21.43 8.19 -14.05
CA ALA A 348 -21.88 6.81 -14.29
C ALA A 348 -21.45 6.34 -15.69
#